data_AF-A0A135V3E0-F1
#
_entry.id   AF-A0A135V3E0-F1
#
_cell.length_a   1.000
_cell.length_b   1.000
_cell.length_c   1.000
_cell.angle_alpha   90.00
_cell.angle_beta   90.00
_cell.angle_gamma   90.00
#
_symmetry.space_group_name_H-M   'P 1'
#
loop_
_entity.id
_entity.type
_entity.pdbx_description
1 polymer ?
#
loop_
_entity_poly.entity_id
_entity_poly.type
_entity_poly.pdbx_seq_one_letter_code
_entity_poly.pdbx_strand_id
1 'polypeptide(L)'
;MSAKEINPATVLETIPEATTEDPAPYRPARKKLPDSKASKSSPEKKKPAARKAAPKKTNQTPRKPKPACKKPIMGAGRPKGSKNKNTTKNKPPAKRNKNAKRTTAHDLLASIQDDEIPTNAQVKADYGFSRCYITLDQSKLYNVYRTVLEDFDVKPEELHEWLHHEDGLKNVAEEMKGKFETLLGPEDYQGDYKWFLENQYIWDPEDFVSDAKAARAAKELKEYYDANKRPGDDFDWYS
;
A
#
# COMPACT_ATOMS: atom_id res chain seq x y z
N MET A 1 -42.63 15.83 46.72
CA MET A 1 -42.06 17.18 46.77
C MET A 1 -40.60 17.04 46.36
N SER A 2 -40.06 17.52 45.25
CA SER A 2 -40.51 18.46 44.23
C SER A 2 -39.89 18.06 42.89
N ALA A 3 -40.64 18.28 41.82
CA ALA A 3 -40.16 18.29 40.46
C ALA A 3 -39.23 19.49 40.22
N LYS A 4 -38.24 19.33 39.33
CA LYS A 4 -37.71 20.47 38.56
C LYS A 4 -37.38 20.05 37.14
N GLU A 5 -38.40 20.28 36.34
CA GLU A 5 -38.49 20.41 34.90
C GLU A 5 -37.50 21.48 34.39
N ILE A 6 -36.73 21.18 33.35
CA ILE A 6 -35.97 22.18 32.59
C ILE A 6 -36.23 21.89 31.11
N ASN A 7 -36.89 22.85 30.46
CA ASN A 7 -37.30 22.84 29.06
C ASN A 7 -36.10 23.12 28.12
N PRO A 8 -36.06 22.53 26.90
CA PRO A 8 -35.10 22.90 25.87
C PRO A 8 -35.57 24.14 25.11
N ALA A 9 -34.75 25.20 25.11
CA ALA A 9 -34.94 26.37 24.27
C ALA A 9 -34.47 26.05 22.83
N THR A 10 -35.44 25.92 21.93
CA THR A 10 -35.28 25.96 20.48
C THR A 10 -34.78 27.35 20.06
N VAL A 11 -33.55 27.44 19.57
CA VAL A 11 -33.05 28.63 18.85
C VAL A 11 -33.01 28.26 17.37
N LEU A 12 -34.01 28.75 16.63
CA LEU A 12 -34.01 28.79 15.17
C LEU A 12 -33.09 29.94 14.75
N GLU A 13 -31.84 29.62 14.40
CA GLU A 13 -30.94 30.59 13.80
C GLU A 13 -31.22 30.67 12.28
N THR A 14 -31.63 31.86 11.86
CA THR A 14 -31.99 32.23 10.51
C THR A 14 -30.71 32.51 9.72
N ILE A 15 -30.41 31.68 8.73
CA ILE A 15 -29.29 31.89 7.81
C ILE A 15 -29.74 32.88 6.71
N PRO A 16 -29.05 34.02 6.50
CA PRO A 16 -29.33 34.90 5.38
C PRO A 16 -28.81 34.30 4.06
N GLU A 17 -29.71 34.24 3.09
CA GLU A 17 -29.47 33.95 1.68
C GLU A 17 -28.56 35.03 1.07
N ALA A 18 -27.27 34.71 0.93
CA ALA A 18 -26.30 35.54 0.24
C ALA A 18 -26.09 35.02 -1.18
N THR A 19 -26.88 35.54 -2.11
CA THR A 19 -26.63 35.50 -3.56
C THR A 19 -25.24 36.05 -3.84
N THR A 20 -24.29 35.18 -4.15
CA THR A 20 -22.96 35.58 -4.62
C THR A 20 -22.88 35.24 -6.09
N GLU A 21 -22.96 36.31 -6.89
CA GLU A 21 -22.79 36.30 -8.33
C GLU A 21 -21.43 35.71 -8.71
N ASP A 22 -21.45 34.88 -9.75
CA ASP A 22 -20.35 34.19 -10.41
C ASP A 22 -19.46 35.19 -11.20
N PRO A 23 -18.22 35.50 -10.78
CA PRO A 23 -17.28 36.18 -11.65
C PRO A 23 -16.57 35.15 -12.53
N ALA A 24 -16.93 35.17 -13.81
CA ALA A 24 -16.33 34.42 -14.89
C ALA A 24 -14.78 34.30 -14.77
N PRO A 25 -14.20 33.13 -15.08
CA PRO A 25 -12.77 32.91 -14.93
C PRO A 25 -11.97 33.82 -15.86
N TYR A 26 -11.26 34.76 -15.25
CA TYR A 26 -10.23 35.57 -15.90
C TYR A 26 -9.13 34.64 -16.45
N ARG A 27 -9.10 34.44 -17.77
CA ARG A 27 -8.01 33.75 -18.46
C ARG A 27 -6.76 34.64 -18.43
N PRO A 28 -5.67 34.27 -17.75
CA PRO A 28 -4.41 34.99 -17.91
C PRO A 28 -3.92 34.81 -19.35
N ALA A 29 -3.69 35.93 -20.03
CA ALA A 29 -3.08 35.98 -21.34
C ALA A 29 -1.74 35.20 -21.33
N ARG A 30 -1.64 34.17 -22.17
CA ARG A 30 -0.40 33.44 -22.44
C ARG A 30 0.67 34.43 -22.89
N LYS A 31 1.65 34.70 -22.00
CA LYS A 31 2.91 35.34 -22.38
C LYS A 31 3.60 34.44 -23.40
N LYS A 32 3.87 35.00 -24.58
CA LYS A 32 4.61 34.35 -25.66
C LYS A 32 6.00 33.96 -25.13
N LEU A 33 6.36 32.68 -25.27
CA LEU A 33 7.74 32.19 -25.13
C LEU A 33 8.64 32.94 -26.13
N PRO A 34 9.85 33.36 -25.74
CA PRO A 34 10.85 33.79 -26.71
C PRO A 34 11.37 32.59 -27.51
N ASP A 35 11.36 32.75 -28.84
CA ASP A 35 12.01 31.91 -29.83
C ASP A 35 13.44 31.53 -29.41
N SER A 36 13.63 30.24 -29.11
CA SER A 36 14.96 29.66 -28.93
C SER A 36 15.62 29.51 -30.30
N LYS A 37 16.49 30.49 -30.61
CA LYS A 37 17.41 30.42 -31.75
C LYS A 37 18.28 29.17 -31.65
N ALA A 38 18.24 28.38 -32.71
CA ALA A 38 19.19 27.31 -32.99
C ALA A 38 20.60 27.90 -33.20
N SER A 39 21.54 27.52 -32.34
CA SER A 39 22.98 27.67 -32.60
C SER A 39 23.59 26.30 -32.82
N LYS A 40 23.75 25.97 -34.10
CA LYS A 40 24.71 24.98 -34.59
C LYS A 40 26.12 25.45 -34.23
N SER A 41 26.88 24.63 -33.51
CA SER A 41 28.32 24.53 -33.73
C SER A 41 28.83 23.13 -33.31
N SER A 42 29.54 22.53 -34.25
CA SER A 42 30.29 21.28 -34.20
C SER A 42 31.47 21.52 -35.15
N PRO A 43 32.60 20.79 -35.11
CA PRO A 43 33.27 20.08 -34.01
C PRO A 43 34.73 20.56 -33.83
N GLU A 44 35.34 20.40 -32.65
CA GLU A 44 36.82 20.43 -32.56
C GLU A 44 37.37 19.29 -31.70
N LYS A 45 38.18 18.46 -32.37
CA LYS A 45 39.00 17.38 -31.83
C LYS A 45 40.03 17.94 -30.85
N LYS A 46 40.11 17.41 -29.63
CA LYS A 46 41.37 17.36 -28.87
C LYS A 46 41.49 16.10 -28.02
N LYS A 47 42.70 15.55 -28.07
CA LYS A 47 43.15 14.21 -27.69
C LYS A 47 42.97 13.86 -26.19
N PRO A 48 42.93 12.55 -25.86
CA PRO A 48 42.94 12.06 -24.48
C PRO A 48 44.32 12.18 -23.84
N ALA A 49 44.37 12.77 -22.64
CA ALA A 49 45.56 12.76 -21.79
C ALA A 49 45.57 11.52 -20.89
N ALA A 50 46.61 10.71 -21.10
CA ALA A 50 47.28 9.77 -20.21
C ALA A 50 46.60 9.40 -18.88
N ARG A 51 46.04 8.18 -18.84
CA ARG A 51 45.89 7.38 -17.63
C ARG A 51 47.28 7.07 -17.05
N LYS A 52 47.58 7.61 -15.86
CA LYS A 52 48.64 7.06 -15.01
C LYS A 52 48.13 5.80 -14.32
N ALA A 53 48.84 4.71 -14.57
CA ALA A 53 48.70 3.45 -13.86
C ALA A 53 49.13 3.61 -12.40
N ALA A 54 48.32 3.09 -11.47
CA ALA A 54 48.71 2.81 -10.11
C ALA A 54 48.43 1.33 -9.79
N PRO A 55 49.34 0.66 -9.06
CA PRO A 55 49.39 -0.80 -9.00
C PRO A 55 48.46 -1.43 -7.95
N LYS A 56 47.91 -2.59 -8.35
CA LYS A 56 47.64 -3.81 -7.58
C LYS A 56 47.82 -3.73 -6.06
N LYS A 57 46.73 -3.92 -5.30
CA LYS A 57 46.70 -4.83 -4.14
C LYS A 57 45.34 -5.52 -4.06
N THR A 58 45.27 -6.67 -4.73
CA THR A 58 44.22 -7.67 -4.56
C THR A 58 44.47 -8.37 -3.22
N ASN A 59 43.77 -7.97 -2.16
CA ASN A 59 43.67 -8.78 -0.95
C ASN A 59 42.71 -9.95 -1.22
N GLN A 60 43.23 -11.01 -1.84
CA GLN A 60 42.61 -12.33 -1.79
C GLN A 60 42.83 -12.88 -0.38
N THR A 61 41.77 -12.87 0.42
CA THR A 61 41.69 -13.69 1.63
C THR A 61 41.60 -15.17 1.21
N PRO A 62 42.33 -16.08 1.87
CA PRO A 62 42.35 -17.49 1.54
C PRO A 62 40.98 -18.12 1.85
N ARG A 63 40.26 -18.50 0.79
CA ARG A 63 39.09 -19.37 0.91
C ARG A 63 39.55 -20.73 1.42
N LYS A 64 39.12 -21.07 2.64
CA LYS A 64 39.27 -22.42 3.21
C LYS A 64 38.69 -23.46 2.23
N PRO A 65 39.38 -24.59 2.00
CA PRO A 65 38.83 -25.68 1.20
C PRO A 65 37.63 -26.29 1.93
N LYS A 66 36.50 -26.36 1.22
CA LYS A 66 35.32 -27.12 1.65
C LYS A 66 35.70 -28.61 1.77
N PRO A 67 35.34 -29.31 2.84
CA PRO A 67 35.52 -30.75 2.91
C PRO A 67 34.63 -31.43 1.87
N ALA A 68 35.23 -32.33 1.10
CA ALA A 68 34.57 -33.20 0.14
C ALA A 68 33.44 -33.98 0.83
N CYS A 69 32.19 -33.68 0.45
CA CYS A 69 31.05 -34.49 0.83
C CYS A 69 31.14 -35.81 0.05
N LYS A 70 31.59 -36.85 0.75
CA LYS A 70 31.65 -38.23 0.28
C LYS A 70 30.25 -38.67 -0.11
N LYS A 71 30.09 -39.11 -1.36
CA LYS A 71 28.99 -39.98 -1.77
C LYS A 71 29.11 -41.29 -0.98
N PRO A 72 28.00 -41.85 -0.50
CA PRO A 72 27.88 -43.30 -0.55
C PRO A 72 26.59 -43.72 -1.26
N ILE A 73 26.81 -44.63 -2.21
CA ILE A 73 26.11 -45.91 -2.30
C ILE A 73 24.67 -45.85 -2.81
N MET A 74 24.57 -46.28 -4.08
CA MET A 74 23.36 -46.86 -4.65
C MET A 74 22.90 -48.05 -3.80
N GLY A 75 21.92 -47.82 -2.94
CA GLY A 75 21.12 -48.88 -2.33
C GLY A 75 19.91 -49.16 -3.22
N ALA A 76 20.02 -50.20 -4.05
CA ALA A 76 18.86 -50.82 -4.67
C ALA A 76 18.03 -51.50 -3.57
N GLY A 77 16.86 -50.96 -3.28
CA GLY A 77 15.96 -51.51 -2.28
C GLY A 77 14.70 -50.66 -2.20
N ARG A 78 13.79 -50.85 -3.16
CA ARG A 78 12.46 -50.24 -3.15
C ARG A 78 11.48 -51.23 -2.50
N PRO A 79 11.24 -51.18 -1.18
CA PRO A 79 10.12 -51.90 -0.59
C PRO A 79 8.82 -51.24 -1.07
N LYS A 80 7.99 -52.04 -1.74
CA LYS A 80 6.57 -51.75 -1.92
C LYS A 80 5.92 -51.81 -0.54
N GLY A 81 5.20 -50.76 -0.17
CA GLY A 81 4.26 -50.80 0.96
C GLY A 81 4.55 -49.78 2.05
N SER A 82 4.00 -48.57 1.89
CA SER A 82 3.43 -47.83 3.01
C SER A 82 2.45 -46.79 2.49
N LYS A 83 1.21 -47.22 2.41
CA LYS A 83 0.05 -46.33 2.51
C LYS A 83 0.07 -45.76 3.92
N ASN A 84 0.66 -44.58 4.12
CA ASN A 84 0.25 -43.71 5.21
C ASN A 84 -0.32 -42.43 4.61
N LYS A 85 -1.57 -42.60 4.20
CA LYS A 85 -2.57 -41.57 4.01
C LYS A 85 -2.83 -40.94 5.39
N ASN A 86 -1.91 -40.12 5.88
CA ASN A 86 -2.27 -39.14 6.91
C ASN A 86 -3.06 -38.04 6.19
N THR A 87 -4.34 -38.35 6.04
CA THR A 87 -5.41 -37.36 6.06
C THR A 87 -5.07 -36.36 7.16
N THR A 88 -4.61 -35.17 6.79
CA THR A 88 -4.84 -33.97 7.58
C THR A 88 -6.33 -33.96 7.83
N LYS A 89 -6.70 -34.46 9.02
CA LYS A 89 -8.05 -34.46 9.53
C LYS A 89 -8.54 -33.04 9.33
N ASN A 90 -9.60 -32.93 8.54
CA ASN A 90 -10.58 -31.87 8.59
C ASN A 90 -10.80 -31.52 10.07
N LYS A 91 -10.03 -30.57 10.58
CA LYS A 91 -10.33 -29.93 11.85
C LYS A 91 -11.57 -29.12 11.49
N PRO A 92 -12.76 -29.48 11.99
CA PRO A 92 -13.91 -28.62 11.76
C PRO A 92 -13.50 -27.23 12.22
N PRO A 93 -13.70 -26.18 11.39
CA PRO A 93 -13.36 -24.82 11.80
C PRO A 93 -13.99 -24.62 13.16
N ALA A 94 -13.19 -24.14 14.12
CA ALA A 94 -13.65 -23.89 15.48
C ALA A 94 -15.01 -23.23 15.39
N LYS A 95 -16.02 -23.80 16.07
CA LYS A 95 -17.40 -23.29 16.06
C LYS A 95 -17.35 -21.84 16.56
N ARG A 96 -17.18 -20.92 15.61
CA ARG A 96 -17.06 -19.50 15.82
C ARG A 96 -18.41 -19.06 16.35
N ASN A 97 -18.42 -18.55 17.59
CA ASN A 97 -19.63 -18.08 18.25
C ASN A 97 -20.37 -17.15 17.30
N LYS A 98 -21.55 -17.58 16.81
CA LYS A 98 -22.36 -16.86 15.81
C LYS A 98 -22.92 -15.52 16.30
N ASN A 99 -22.57 -15.12 17.52
CA ASN A 99 -23.16 -14.00 18.23
C ASN A 99 -22.16 -12.85 18.44
N ALA A 100 -20.87 -13.03 18.11
CA ALA A 100 -19.96 -11.90 17.99
C ALA A 100 -20.32 -11.17 16.70
N LYS A 101 -20.75 -9.91 16.80
CA LYS A 101 -21.08 -9.06 15.65
C LYS A 101 -19.86 -9.07 14.72
N ARG A 102 -19.96 -9.78 13.61
CA ARG A 102 -18.88 -9.90 12.63
C ARG A 102 -18.81 -8.56 11.89
N THR A 103 -17.88 -7.72 12.30
CA THR A 103 -17.62 -6.42 11.66
C THR A 103 -16.77 -6.61 10.41
N THR A 104 -16.71 -5.60 9.54
CA THR A 104 -15.88 -5.64 8.33
C THR A 104 -14.38 -5.73 8.65
N ALA A 105 -13.95 -5.21 9.81
CA ALA A 105 -12.62 -5.42 10.36
C ALA A 105 -12.28 -6.90 10.60
N HIS A 106 -13.27 -7.70 11.06
CA HIS A 106 -13.05 -9.14 11.27
C HIS A 106 -12.88 -9.90 9.96
N ASP A 107 -13.47 -9.40 8.87
CA ASP A 107 -13.27 -9.96 7.54
C ASP A 107 -11.92 -9.59 6.96
N LEU A 108 -11.44 -8.36 7.22
CA LEU A 108 -10.09 -7.94 6.91
C LEU A 108 -9.05 -8.81 7.66
N LEU A 109 -9.21 -8.99 8.97
CA LEU A 109 -8.33 -9.84 9.76
C LEU A 109 -8.33 -11.30 9.25
N ALA A 110 -9.49 -11.85 8.89
CA ALA A 110 -9.56 -13.20 8.33
C ALA A 110 -8.78 -13.31 7.01
N SER A 111 -8.91 -12.30 6.14
CA SER A 111 -8.14 -12.25 4.87
C SER A 111 -6.63 -12.17 5.13
N ILE A 112 -6.23 -11.43 6.17
CA ILE A 112 -4.82 -11.33 6.59
C ILE A 112 -4.27 -12.68 7.08
N GLN A 113 -5.06 -13.41 7.87
CA GLN A 113 -4.68 -14.74 8.36
C GLN A 113 -4.54 -15.77 7.24
N ASP A 114 -5.30 -15.60 6.15
CA ASP A 114 -5.25 -16.44 4.96
C ASP A 114 -4.17 -15.98 3.95
N ASP A 115 -3.40 -14.93 4.28
CA ASP A 115 -2.42 -14.28 3.40
C ASP A 115 -3.00 -13.86 2.03
N GLU A 116 -4.28 -13.46 2.00
CA GLU A 116 -5.04 -13.13 0.78
C GLU A 116 -5.53 -11.68 0.79
N ILE A 117 -5.52 -11.02 -0.38
CA ILE A 117 -6.09 -9.69 -0.54
C ILE A 117 -7.63 -9.77 -0.36
N PRO A 118 -8.26 -8.87 0.42
CA PRO A 118 -9.69 -8.89 0.61
C PRO A 118 -10.47 -8.83 -0.71
N THR A 119 -11.26 -9.88 -0.96
CA THR A 119 -12.14 -9.96 -2.15
C THR A 119 -13.52 -9.34 -1.89
N ASN A 120 -13.93 -9.21 -0.63
CA ASN A 120 -15.24 -8.66 -0.26
C ASN A 120 -15.33 -7.16 -0.59
N ALA A 121 -16.26 -6.79 -1.48
CA ALA A 121 -16.46 -5.41 -1.92
C ALA A 121 -16.73 -4.42 -0.78
N GLN A 122 -17.41 -4.84 0.29
CA GLN A 122 -17.66 -3.96 1.44
C GLN A 122 -16.35 -3.65 2.18
N VAL A 123 -15.53 -4.67 2.44
CA VAL A 123 -14.21 -4.50 3.08
C VAL A 123 -13.31 -3.63 2.20
N LYS A 124 -13.38 -3.81 0.88
CA LYS A 124 -12.59 -2.99 -0.05
C LYS A 124 -12.99 -1.50 -0.01
N ALA A 125 -14.29 -1.21 0.08
CA ALA A 125 -14.78 0.16 0.18
C ALA A 125 -14.44 0.78 1.54
N ASP A 126 -14.74 0.08 2.63
CA ASP A 126 -14.56 0.54 4.01
C ASP A 126 -13.10 0.87 4.35
N TYR A 127 -12.14 0.09 3.84
CA TYR A 127 -10.72 0.25 4.16
C TYR A 127 -9.88 0.90 3.07
N GLY A 128 -10.54 1.43 2.03
CA GLY A 128 -9.88 2.20 0.98
C GLY A 128 -9.22 1.40 -0.15
N PHE A 129 -9.31 0.06 -0.15
CA PHE A 129 -8.79 -0.76 -1.26
C PHE A 129 -9.45 -0.43 -2.60
N SER A 130 -10.72 0.01 -2.57
CA SER A 130 -11.44 0.47 -3.77
C SER A 130 -10.83 1.72 -4.41
N ARG A 131 -9.98 2.45 -3.68
CA ARG A 131 -9.31 3.68 -4.13
C ARG A 131 -7.91 3.41 -4.67
N CYS A 132 -7.40 2.19 -4.52
CA CYS A 132 -6.14 1.77 -5.13
C CYS A 132 -6.34 1.49 -6.63
N TYR A 133 -5.59 2.17 -7.48
CA TYR A 133 -5.66 2.03 -8.93
C TYR A 133 -5.00 0.74 -9.47
N ILE A 134 -4.04 0.20 -8.72
CA ILE A 134 -3.20 -0.93 -9.14
C ILE A 134 -3.25 -2.02 -8.07
N THR A 135 -3.20 -3.28 -8.49
CA THR A 135 -3.10 -4.46 -7.60
C THR A 135 -1.87 -4.40 -6.69
N LEU A 136 -0.76 -3.82 -7.17
CA LEU A 136 0.43 -3.57 -6.37
C LEU A 136 0.14 -2.65 -5.17
N ASP A 137 -0.62 -1.58 -5.38
CA ASP A 137 -1.00 -0.66 -4.29
C ASP A 137 -1.95 -1.34 -3.30
N GLN A 138 -2.86 -2.21 -3.78
CA GLN A 138 -3.70 -3.03 -2.90
C GLN A 138 -2.86 -3.96 -2.02
N SER A 139 -1.79 -4.55 -2.56
CA SER A 139 -0.86 -5.40 -1.79
C SER A 139 -0.08 -4.61 -0.73
N LYS A 140 0.31 -3.36 -1.06
CA LYS A 140 0.97 -2.47 -0.12
C LYS A 140 0.04 -2.01 1.00
N LEU A 141 -1.19 -1.62 0.65
CA LEU A 141 -2.22 -1.29 1.61
C LEU A 141 -2.52 -2.47 2.54
N TYR A 142 -2.60 -3.68 1.99
CA TYR A 142 -2.76 -4.91 2.74
C TYR A 142 -1.64 -5.11 3.76
N ASN A 143 -0.37 -4.93 3.36
CA ASN A 143 0.76 -5.04 4.29
C ASN A 143 0.71 -4.00 5.42
N VAL A 144 0.28 -2.77 5.12
CA VAL A 144 0.11 -1.74 6.16
C VAL A 144 -0.92 -2.18 7.20
N TYR A 145 -2.09 -2.66 6.76
CA TYR A 145 -3.10 -3.19 7.68
C TYR A 145 -2.64 -4.45 8.43
N ARG A 146 -1.87 -5.31 7.77
CA ARG A 146 -1.24 -6.48 8.40
C ARG A 146 -0.32 -6.04 9.55
N THR A 147 0.58 -5.09 9.33
CA THR A 147 1.46 -4.57 10.39
C THR A 147 0.67 -3.97 11.53
N VAL A 148 -0.39 -3.21 11.25
CA VAL A 148 -1.22 -2.64 12.32
C VAL A 148 -1.96 -3.71 13.14
N LEU A 149 -2.49 -4.75 12.50
CA LEU A 149 -3.24 -5.79 13.20
C LEU A 149 -2.36 -6.86 13.86
N GLU A 150 -1.25 -7.26 13.22
CA GLU A 150 -0.36 -8.32 13.71
C GLU A 150 0.79 -7.76 14.56
N ASP A 151 1.50 -6.73 14.10
CA ASP A 151 2.69 -6.23 14.79
C ASP A 151 2.32 -5.28 15.94
N PHE A 152 1.24 -4.49 15.79
CA PHE A 152 0.80 -3.53 16.81
C PHE A 152 -0.30 -4.07 17.73
N ASP A 153 -0.74 -5.31 17.51
CA ASP A 153 -1.80 -6.00 18.28
C ASP A 153 -3.10 -5.17 18.39
N VAL A 154 -3.42 -4.38 17.36
CA VAL A 154 -4.67 -3.63 17.29
C VAL A 154 -5.82 -4.61 17.08
N LYS A 155 -6.83 -4.52 17.93
CA LYS A 155 -8.01 -5.40 17.81
C LYS A 155 -8.85 -4.98 16.61
N PRO A 156 -9.49 -5.93 15.90
CA PRO A 156 -10.44 -5.59 14.83
C PRO A 156 -11.60 -4.72 15.30
N GLU A 157 -11.98 -4.84 16.59
CA GLU A 157 -13.01 -3.99 17.19
C GLU A 157 -12.56 -2.53 17.26
N GLU A 158 -11.32 -2.27 17.71
CA GLU A 158 -10.71 -0.94 17.77
C GLU A 158 -10.59 -0.33 16.35
N LEU A 159 -10.13 -1.12 15.38
CA LEU A 159 -10.06 -0.68 13.98
C LEU A 159 -11.45 -0.34 13.39
N HIS A 160 -12.49 -1.06 13.79
CA HIS A 160 -13.87 -0.79 13.38
C HIS A 160 -14.42 0.48 14.03
N GLU A 161 -14.10 0.72 15.30
CA GLU A 161 -14.46 1.95 16.01
C GLU A 161 -13.81 3.18 15.36
N TRP A 162 -12.53 3.09 14.96
CA TRP A 162 -11.85 4.17 14.24
C TRP A 162 -12.55 4.55 12.94
N LEU A 163 -13.07 3.56 12.20
CA LEU A 163 -13.81 3.77 10.95
C LEU A 163 -15.18 4.41 11.18
N HIS A 164 -15.80 4.20 12.34
CA HIS A 164 -17.11 4.76 12.69
C HIS A 164 -17.04 6.15 13.34
N HIS A 165 -15.85 6.71 13.48
CA HIS A 165 -15.67 8.09 13.92
C HIS A 165 -16.16 9.09 12.85
N GLU A 166 -16.35 10.36 13.23
CA GLU A 166 -16.92 11.40 12.36
C GLU A 166 -16.13 11.59 11.04
N ASP A 167 -14.81 11.42 11.08
CA ASP A 167 -13.93 11.58 9.92
C ASP A 167 -13.67 10.26 9.15
N GLY A 168 -14.29 9.16 9.58
CA GLY A 168 -14.25 7.85 8.91
C GLY A 168 -12.83 7.35 8.65
N LEU A 169 -12.46 7.22 7.37
CA LEU A 169 -11.11 6.76 6.97
C LEU A 169 -9.99 7.73 7.39
N LYS A 170 -10.25 9.03 7.48
CA LYS A 170 -9.19 9.98 7.87
C LYS A 170 -8.72 9.70 9.30
N ASN A 171 -9.67 9.46 10.20
CA ASN A 171 -9.38 9.08 11.59
C ASN A 171 -8.60 7.76 11.66
N VAL A 172 -8.94 6.77 10.82
CA VAL A 172 -8.17 5.52 10.72
C VAL A 172 -6.71 5.80 10.35
N ALA A 173 -6.44 6.68 9.39
CA ALA A 173 -5.07 7.03 9.01
C ALA A 173 -4.31 7.74 10.13
N GLU A 174 -4.96 8.67 10.84
CA GLU A 174 -4.34 9.40 11.94
C GLU A 174 -3.96 8.47 13.11
N GLU A 175 -4.87 7.58 13.50
CA GLU A 175 -4.63 6.58 14.55
C GLU A 175 -3.52 5.60 14.16
N MET A 176 -3.56 5.09 12.92
CA MET A 176 -2.50 4.22 12.40
C MET A 176 -1.15 4.93 12.44
N LYS A 177 -1.09 6.18 11.97
CA LYS A 177 0.12 7.00 12.00
C LYS A 177 0.64 7.16 13.42
N GLY A 178 -0.24 7.46 14.38
CA GLY A 178 0.13 7.55 15.80
C GLY A 178 0.76 6.26 16.33
N LYS A 179 0.21 5.09 15.97
CA LYS A 179 0.77 3.78 16.36
C LYS A 179 2.14 3.54 15.73
N PHE A 180 2.31 3.87 14.45
CA PHE A 180 3.59 3.76 13.74
C PHE A 180 4.67 4.64 14.39
N GLU A 181 4.37 5.91 14.65
CA GLU A 181 5.31 6.86 15.26
C GLU A 181 5.69 6.44 16.68
N THR A 182 4.74 5.87 17.44
CA THR A 182 4.96 5.39 18.80
C THR A 182 5.86 4.15 18.85
N LEU A 183 5.72 3.23 17.90
CA LEU A 183 6.36 1.91 17.95
C LEU A 183 7.68 1.82 17.16
N LEU A 184 7.74 2.41 15.95
CA LEU A 184 8.93 2.33 15.10
C LEU A 184 9.95 3.44 15.40
N GLY A 185 9.51 4.54 16.01
CA GLY A 185 10.37 5.71 16.22
C GLY A 185 10.80 6.38 14.90
N PRO A 186 11.52 7.52 14.98
CA PRO A 186 11.77 8.37 13.82
C PRO A 186 12.78 7.84 12.77
N GLU A 187 13.60 6.84 13.10
CA GLU A 187 14.68 6.36 12.22
C GLU A 187 14.28 5.13 11.38
N ASP A 188 13.28 4.35 11.80
CA ASP A 188 12.92 3.07 11.14
C ASP A 188 11.79 3.20 10.11
N TYR A 189 11.54 4.41 9.60
CA TYR A 189 10.53 4.69 8.57
C TYR A 189 10.89 4.19 7.17
N GLN A 190 11.29 2.93 7.03
CA GLN A 190 11.55 2.30 5.74
C GLN A 190 10.45 1.30 5.35
N GLY A 191 10.15 1.24 4.05
CA GLY A 191 9.21 0.27 3.50
C GLY A 191 7.76 0.75 3.49
N ASP A 192 6.87 -0.05 4.09
CA ASP A 192 5.42 0.10 3.92
C ASP A 192 4.86 1.34 4.63
N TYR A 193 5.50 1.80 5.73
CA TYR A 193 5.13 3.08 6.36
C TYR A 193 5.46 4.29 5.49
N LYS A 194 6.61 4.27 4.79
CA LYS A 194 6.94 5.33 3.83
C LYS A 194 5.90 5.38 2.70
N TRP A 195 5.52 4.20 2.19
CA TRP A 195 4.46 4.11 1.19
C TRP A 195 3.13 4.64 1.74
N PHE A 196 2.76 4.30 2.98
CA PHE A 196 1.57 4.83 3.64
C PHE A 196 1.57 6.37 3.66
N LEU A 197 2.68 7.01 4.05
CA LEU A 197 2.80 8.48 4.06
C LEU A 197 2.71 9.11 2.67
N GLU A 198 3.18 8.43 1.62
CA GLU A 198 3.11 8.93 0.24
C GLU A 198 1.73 8.77 -0.40
N ASN A 199 0.86 7.90 0.15
CA ASN A 199 -0.44 7.52 -0.42
C ASN A 199 -1.63 7.91 0.46
N GLN A 200 -1.56 9.07 1.13
CA GLN A 200 -2.62 9.55 2.03
C GLN A 200 -3.97 9.79 1.34
N TYR A 201 -3.99 9.99 0.01
CA TYR A 201 -5.24 10.12 -0.77
C TYR A 201 -6.20 8.94 -0.63
N ILE A 202 -5.70 7.76 -0.23
CA ILE A 202 -6.54 6.58 0.03
C ILE A 202 -7.48 6.84 1.21
N TRP A 203 -7.00 7.54 2.24
CA TRP A 203 -7.77 7.83 3.45
C TRP A 203 -8.41 9.21 3.43
N ASP A 204 -7.81 10.18 2.75
CA ASP A 204 -8.37 11.53 2.60
C ASP A 204 -8.91 11.77 1.18
N PRO A 205 -10.24 11.81 0.97
CA PRO A 205 -10.83 12.14 -0.32
C PRO A 205 -10.64 13.59 -0.77
N GLU A 206 -10.23 14.48 0.12
CA GLU A 206 -9.98 15.87 -0.23
C GLU A 206 -8.56 16.11 -0.78
N ASP A 207 -7.65 15.12 -0.66
CA ASP A 207 -6.31 15.20 -1.23
C ASP A 207 -6.32 14.87 -2.73
N PHE A 208 -6.94 15.76 -3.51
CA PHE A 208 -7.01 15.68 -4.97
C PHE A 208 -5.62 15.73 -5.63
N VAL A 209 -4.61 16.29 -4.96
CA VAL A 209 -3.25 16.42 -5.51
C VAL A 209 -2.57 15.07 -5.52
N SER A 210 -2.59 14.36 -4.38
CA SER A 210 -2.03 13.01 -4.28
C SER A 210 -2.84 12.01 -5.09
N ASP A 211 -4.17 12.15 -5.14
CA ASP A 211 -5.03 11.30 -5.99
C ASP A 211 -4.68 11.47 -7.48
N ALA A 212 -4.58 12.71 -7.97
CA ALA A 212 -4.19 12.97 -9.36
C ALA A 212 -2.78 12.45 -9.69
N LYS A 213 -1.85 12.50 -8.73
CA LYS A 213 -0.50 11.94 -8.88
C LYS A 213 -0.54 10.41 -8.97
N ALA A 214 -1.30 9.76 -8.10
CA ALA A 214 -1.48 8.31 -8.10
C ALA A 214 -2.17 7.83 -9.39
N ALA A 215 -3.22 8.51 -9.83
CA ALA A 215 -3.91 8.21 -11.08
C ALA A 215 -2.97 8.33 -12.30
N ARG A 216 -2.10 9.35 -12.33
CA ARG A 216 -1.08 9.50 -13.39
C ARG A 216 -0.04 8.37 -13.35
N ALA A 217 0.48 8.05 -12.17
CA ALA A 217 1.45 6.96 -12.00
C ALA A 217 0.85 5.61 -12.42
N ALA A 218 -0.40 5.35 -12.06
CA ALA A 218 -1.12 4.15 -12.49
C ALA A 218 -1.33 4.08 -13.99
N LYS A 219 -1.67 5.21 -14.63
CA LYS A 219 -1.79 5.30 -16.08
C LYS A 219 -0.47 5.04 -16.79
N GLU A 220 0.62 5.65 -16.31
CA GLU A 220 1.97 5.47 -16.88
C GLU A 220 2.44 4.02 -16.74
N LEU A 221 2.20 3.40 -15.58
CA LEU A 221 2.52 2.00 -15.35
C LEU A 221 1.73 1.08 -16.28
N LYS A 222 0.44 1.39 -16.49
CA LYS A 222 -0.40 0.67 -17.45
C LYS A 222 0.10 0.77 -18.87
N GLU A 223 0.41 1.98 -19.34
CA GLU A 223 0.98 2.20 -20.68
C GLU A 223 2.31 1.45 -20.86
N TYR A 224 3.16 1.42 -19.83
CA TYR A 224 4.42 0.66 -19.84
C TYR A 224 4.19 -0.85 -20.02
N TYR A 225 3.26 -1.44 -19.27
CA TYR A 225 2.95 -2.86 -19.38
C TYR A 225 2.28 -3.21 -20.71
N ASP A 226 1.35 -2.37 -21.18
CA ASP A 226 0.69 -2.55 -22.47
C ASP A 226 1.70 -2.50 -23.63
N ALA A 227 2.68 -1.58 -23.57
CA ALA A 227 3.75 -1.49 -24.56
C ALA A 227 4.70 -2.70 -24.56
N ASN A 228 4.89 -3.33 -23.40
CA ASN A 228 5.78 -4.49 -23.23
C ASN A 228 5.04 -5.84 -23.35
N LYS A 229 3.71 -5.84 -23.51
CA LYS A 229 2.90 -7.05 -23.63
C LYS A 229 3.27 -7.79 -24.91
N ARG A 230 3.79 -9.02 -24.76
CA ARG A 230 4.11 -9.87 -25.91
C ARG A 230 2.81 -10.37 -26.54
N PRO A 231 2.74 -10.50 -27.88
CA PRO A 231 1.60 -11.15 -28.52
C PRO A 231 1.40 -12.55 -27.94
N GLY A 232 0.24 -12.80 -27.31
CA GLY A 232 -0.14 -14.08 -26.71
C GLY A 232 0.08 -14.21 -25.20
N ASP A 233 0.56 -13.17 -24.51
CA ASP A 233 0.67 -13.17 -23.04
C ASP A 233 -0.56 -12.50 -22.43
N ASP A 234 -1.62 -13.26 -22.15
CA ASP A 234 -2.87 -12.78 -21.54
C ASP A 234 -2.80 -12.65 -20.01
N PHE A 235 -1.62 -12.38 -19.46
CA PHE A 235 -1.50 -12.11 -18.03
C PHE A 235 -2.05 -10.70 -17.72
N ASP A 236 -3.26 -10.66 -17.15
CA ASP A 236 -3.90 -9.42 -16.74
C ASP A 236 -3.46 -9.04 -15.32
N TRP A 237 -2.50 -8.12 -15.23
CA TRP A 237 -2.03 -7.57 -13.95
C TRP A 237 -3.08 -6.73 -13.20
N TYR A 238 -4.21 -6.43 -13.84
CA TYR A 238 -5.26 -5.54 -13.32
C TYR A 238 -6.54 -6.28 -12.87
N SER A 239 -6.59 -7.60 -13.01
CA SER A 239 -7.70 -8.45 -12.55
C SER A 239 -7.62 -8.77 -11.06
#